data_AF-A0A7W8FVQ3-F1
#
_entry.id   AF-A0A7W8FVQ3-F1
#
_cell.length_a   1.000
_cell.length_b   1.000
_cell.length_c   1.000
_cell.angle_alpha   90.00
_cell.angle_beta   90.00
_cell.angle_gamma   90.00
#
_symmetry.space_group_name_H-M   'P 1'
#
loop_
_entity.id
_entity.type
_entity.pdbx_description
1 polymer ?
#
loop_
_entity_poly.entity_id
_entity_poly.type
_entity_poly.pdbx_seq_one_letter_code
_entity_poly.pdbx_strand_id
1 'polypeptide(L)' 'MADLKFEIIETIGTLSTKQNGWKKQLTLISWTNRDPKYDIRFWSEDQTEMKKGITFDLSELQTLKGLLNQMPELK' A
#
# COMPACT_ATOMS: atom_id res chain seq x y z
N MET A 1 -22.68 -7.21 -7.31
CA MET A 1 -21.22 -7.19 -7.08
C MET A 1 -20.84 -5.73 -6.85
N ALA A 2 -20.39 -5.40 -5.65
CA ALA A 2 -20.01 -4.03 -5.34
C ALA A 2 -18.76 -3.70 -6.18
N ASP A 3 -18.94 -2.85 -7.17
CA ASP A 3 -17.86 -2.20 -7.91
C ASP A 3 -17.10 -1.33 -6.89
N LEU A 4 -16.12 -1.95 -6.22
CA LEU A 4 -15.27 -1.28 -5.27
C LEU A 4 -14.42 -0.29 -6.07
N LYS A 5 -14.92 0.93 -6.21
CA LYS A 5 -14.20 2.03 -6.83
C LYS A 5 -13.05 2.43 -5.91
N PHE A 6 -11.84 2.08 -6.31
CA PHE A 6 -10.62 2.56 -5.71
C PHE A 6 -9.85 3.38 -6.75
N GLU A 7 -9.22 4.44 -6.30
CA GLU A 7 -8.33 5.25 -7.13
C GLU A 7 -6.97 5.29 -6.45
N ILE A 8 -5.94 4.82 -7.17
CA ILE A 8 -4.55 4.94 -6.73
C ILE A 8 -4.15 6.38 -7.01
N ILE A 9 -4.09 7.21 -5.97
CA ILE A 9 -3.68 8.60 -6.07
C ILE A 9 -2.18 8.68 -6.31
N GLU A 10 -1.40 7.91 -5.55
CA GLU A 10 0.05 7.95 -5.61
C GLU A 10 0.68 6.61 -5.24
N THR A 11 1.79 6.26 -5.90
CA THR A 11 2.62 5.13 -5.48
C THR A 11 3.84 5.65 -4.73
N ILE A 12 3.91 5.38 -3.44
CA ILE A 12 4.97 5.88 -2.56
C ILE A 12 6.26 5.08 -2.74
N GLY A 13 6.13 3.77 -2.90
CA GLY A 13 7.32 2.93 -3.09
C GLY A 13 6.99 1.44 -3.20
N THR A 14 7.97 0.68 -3.66
CA THR A 14 7.89 -0.79 -3.75
C THR A 14 8.70 -1.42 -2.63
N LEU A 15 8.04 -2.18 -1.76
CA LEU A 15 8.71 -2.91 -0.68
C LEU A 15 9.38 -4.19 -1.18
N SER A 16 8.78 -4.87 -2.16
CA SER A 16 9.30 -6.14 -2.66
C SER A 16 8.72 -6.47 -4.03
N THR A 17 9.53 -7.11 -4.88
CA THR A 17 9.11 -7.61 -6.19
C THR A 17 9.17 -9.13 -6.20
N LYS A 18 8.14 -9.79 -6.72
CA LYS A 18 8.15 -11.25 -6.93
C LYS A 18 8.41 -11.59 -8.40
N GLN A 19 8.99 -12.76 -8.64
CA GLN A 19 9.25 -13.27 -9.99
C GLN A 19 7.98 -13.45 -10.84
N ASN A 20 6.80 -13.60 -10.20
CA ASN A 20 5.52 -13.71 -10.90
C ASN A 20 4.95 -12.35 -11.40
N GLY A 21 5.74 -11.28 -11.43
CA GLY A 21 5.30 -9.93 -11.83
C GLY A 21 4.54 -9.15 -10.75
N TRP A 22 4.26 -9.78 -9.60
CA TRP A 22 3.56 -9.12 -8.49
C TRP A 22 4.52 -8.27 -7.65
N LYS A 23 4.14 -7.03 -7.37
CA LYS A 23 4.95 -6.08 -6.59
C LYS A 23 4.19 -5.69 -5.32
N LYS A 24 4.82 -5.84 -4.16
CA LYS A 24 4.31 -5.28 -2.91
C LYS A 24 4.64 -3.79 -2.90
N GLN A 25 3.63 -2.95 -3.00
CA GLN A 25 3.79 -1.50 -3.07
C GLN A 25 3.01 -0.84 -1.95
N LEU A 26 3.58 0.25 -1.43
CA LEU A 26 2.88 1.22 -0.60
C LEU A 26 2.29 2.26 -1.54
N THR A 27 0.97 2.31 -1.59
CA THR A 27 0.19 3.20 -2.46
C THR A 27 -0.77 4.01 -1.62
N LEU A 28 -1.02 5.24 -2.02
CA LEU A 28 -2.07 6.08 -1.49
C LEU A 28 -3.35 5.81 -2.31
N ILE A 29 -4.38 5.24 -1.68
CA ILE A 29 -5.62 4.84 -2.34
C ILE A 29 -6.81 5.56 -1.71
N SER A 30 -7.63 6.18 -2.56
CA SER A 30 -8.96 6.64 -2.19
C SER A 30 -9.98 5.55 -2.48
N TRP A 31 -10.67 5.10 -1.44
CA TRP A 31 -11.80 4.19 -1.57
C TRP A 31 -13.08 5.01 -1.68
N THR A 32 -13.82 4.86 -2.78
CA THR A 32 -15.15 5.46 -2.95
C THR A 32 -15.15 6.99 -2.78
N ASN A 33 -14.13 7.67 -3.33
CA ASN A 33 -13.97 9.13 -3.28
C ASN A 33 -13.91 9.71 -1.85
N ARG A 34 -13.44 8.90 -0.89
CA ARG A 34 -13.17 9.33 0.49
C ARG A 34 -11.71 9.76 0.64
N ASP A 35 -11.37 10.23 1.83
CA ASP A 35 -10.00 10.56 2.18
C ASP A 35 -9.03 9.45 1.77
N PRO A 36 -7.96 9.80 1.04
CA PRO A 36 -6.97 8.84 0.63
C PRO A 36 -6.28 8.23 1.83
N LYS A 37 -6.17 6.90 1.82
CA LYS A 37 -5.51 6.13 2.85
C LYS A 37 -4.28 5.44 2.30
N TYR A 38 -3.32 5.21 3.17
CA TYR A 38 -2.14 4.47 2.80
C TYR A 38 -2.47 2.99 2.75
N ASP A 39 -2.06 2.29 1.70
CA ASP A 39 -2.35 0.88 1.53
C ASP A 39 -1.10 0.15 1.08
N ILE A 40 -0.76 -0.91 1.81
CA ILE A 40 0.31 -1.83 1.43
C ILE A 40 -0.35 -3.08 0.88
N ARG A 41 -0.31 -3.20 -0.46
CA ARG A 41 -0.83 -4.35 -1.19
C ARG A 41 0.16 -4.92 -2.18
N PHE A 42 -0.10 -6.18 -2.54
CA PHE A 42 0.49 -6.77 -3.73
C PHE A 42 -0.36 -6.39 -4.94
N TRP A 43 0.23 -5.58 -5.80
CA TRP A 43 -0.32 -5.20 -7.09
C TRP A 43 0.25 -6.08 -8.19
N SER A 44 -0.56 -6.35 -9.21
CA SER A 44 -0.08 -6.85 -10.49
C SER A 44 0.80 -5.82 -11.19
N GLU A 45 1.54 -6.23 -12.22
CA GLU A 45 2.44 -5.33 -12.96
C GLU A 45 1.67 -4.16 -13.59
N ASP A 46 0.43 -4.41 -14.02
CA ASP A 46 -0.51 -3.43 -14.58
C ASP A 46 -1.36 -2.69 -13.54
N GLN A 47 -1.15 -2.93 -12.23
CA GLN A 47 -1.93 -2.37 -11.11
C GLN A 47 -3.46 -2.56 -11.22
N THR A 48 -3.88 -3.52 -12.03
CA THR A 48 -5.30 -3.87 -12.26
C THR A 48 -5.83 -4.84 -11.22
N GLU A 49 -4.96 -5.71 -10.69
CA GLU A 49 -5.31 -6.71 -9.70
C GLU A 49 -4.58 -6.43 -8.39
N MET A 50 -5.33 -6.57 -7.30
CA MET A 50 -4.82 -6.44 -5.94
C MET A 50 -5.05 -7.73 -5.16
N LYS A 51 -4.02 -8.16 -4.45
CA LYS A 51 -4.11 -9.29 -3.50
C LYS A 51 -4.33 -8.78 -2.08
N LYS A 52 -4.32 -9.71 -1.11
CA LYS A 52 -4.35 -9.37 0.32
C LYS A 52 -3.31 -8.31 0.64
N GLY A 53 -3.75 -7.29 1.35
CA GLY A 53 -2.90 -6.30 1.96
C GLY A 53 -3.62 -5.60 3.09
N ILE A 54 -3.07 -4.47 3.49
CA ILE A 54 -3.49 -3.75 4.68
C ILE A 54 -3.58 -2.26 4.35
N THR A 55 -4.71 -1.66 4.72
CA THR A 55 -4.92 -0.22 4.65
C THR A 55 -4.59 0.35 6.01
N PHE A 56 -3.78 1.40 6.03
CA PHE A 56 -3.39 2.18 7.18
C PHE A 56 -4.01 3.58 7.09
N ASP A 57 -4.49 4.07 8.22
CA ASP A 57 -4.80 5.48 8.36
C ASP A 57 -3.52 6.32 8.53
N LEU A 58 -3.63 7.63 8.39
CA LEU A 58 -2.48 8.54 8.46
C LEU A 58 -1.80 8.46 9.83
N SER A 59 -2.58 8.34 10.91
CA SER A 59 -2.07 8.14 12.27
C SER A 59 -1.32 6.82 12.43
N GLU A 60 -1.84 5.72 11.87
CA GLU A 60 -1.19 4.40 11.94
C GLU A 60 0.13 4.40 11.17
N LEU A 61 0.16 5.02 9.99
CA LEU A 61 1.39 5.13 9.20
C LEU A 61 2.45 5.98 9.92
N GLN A 62 2.03 7.06 10.59
CA GLN A 62 2.96 7.86 11.40
C GLN A 62 3.57 7.04 12.55
N THR A 63 2.74 6.26 13.26
CA THR A 63 3.24 5.36 14.30
C THR A 63 4.17 4.29 13.71
N LEU A 64 3.80 3.67 12.59
CA LEU A 64 4.63 2.68 11.90
C LEU A 64 5.99 3.27 11.49
N LYS A 65 6.00 4.48 10.93
CA LYS A 65 7.24 5.19 10.58
C LYS A 65 8.10 5.45 11.82
N GLY A 66 7.48 5.84 12.94
CA GLY A 66 8.17 5.97 14.23
C GLY A 66 8.82 4.66 14.66
N LEU A 67 8.06 3.55 14.63
CA LEU A 67 8.56 2.23 14.97
C LEU A 67 9.70 1.78 14.06
N LEU A 68 9.55 1.95 12.74
CA LEU A 68 10.58 1.62 11.74
C LEU A 68 11.87 2.41 11.98
N ASN A 69 11.78 3.69 12.32
CA ASN A 69 12.95 4.51 12.66
C ASN A 69 13.60 4.10 13.99
N GLN A 70 12.84 3.50 14.91
CA GLN A 70 13.37 2.95 16.15
C GLN A 70 13.95 1.54 16.00
N MET A 71 13.70 0.86 14.87
CA MET A 71 14.33 -0.43 14.61
C MET A 71 15.84 -0.22 14.37
N PRO A 72 16.70 -1.01 15.03
CA PRO A 72 18.13 -1.02 14.70
C PRO A 72 18.33 -1.45 13.25
N GLU A 73 19.45 -1.07 12.64
CA GLU A 73 19.78 -1.45 11.26
C GLU A 73 19.57 -2.95 11.06
N LEU A 74 18.61 -3.30 10.20
CA LEU A 74 18.30 -4.67 9.82
C LEU A 74 19.49 -5.16 8.97
N LYS A 75 20.41 -5.87 9.61
CA LYS A 75 21.52 -6.58 8.95
C LYS A 75 21.03 -7.80 8.17
#